data_AF-A0A0P8AQ32-F1
#
_entry.id   AF-A0A0P8AQ32-F1
#
_cell.length_a   1.000
_cell.length_b   1.000
_cell.length_c   1.000
_cell.angle_alpha   90.00
_cell.angle_beta   90.00
_cell.angle_gamma   90.00
#
_symmetry.space_group_name_H-M   'P 1'
#
loop_
_entity.id
_entity.type
_entity.pdbx_description
1 polymer ?
#
loop_
_entity_poly.entity_id
_entity_poly.type
_entity_poly.pdbx_seq_one_letter_code
_entity_poly.pdbx_strand_id
1 'polypeptide(L)'
;MASLVLAFGFFISCTGQRELLTENVEQTETAVLLEQSQELLRDDPGSADGHYMAGVAAYRQAVAETAPYRQDFYELMVTSFDKARQNYDNRSPALDHMHSLQQTAWSQEFARAQATQTDPEASGLTTVHAQNAITLYPDSVQVHLLLSEIYLEQRDLEQAATYLFPVVQSGDRYGAYYERFAYLQTRNGNYDEAGSWYLRSIDWMKSFQSQSLSPADNPAQRGSLLNAYHGAINTLSEAGNTELAISLLNELTTAMDEAGPYHEMLIVQHLYLIRNAALDTYTEFSAPAVEDAMYSIRLSTEAYPELRPFAANEYIDLASAYIDLQTELNDSYQISQSQTVGLFLEEARYYYQAMLDAFPGNEEALYGMAATYNLTGNTDQAEAWLEQVNP
;
A
#
# COMPACT_ATOMS: atom_id res chain seq x y z
N MET A 1 24.60 41.60 82.67
CA MET A 1 25.14 40.61 81.72
C MET A 1 23.96 39.87 81.13
N ALA A 2 23.57 40.19 79.90
CA ALA A 2 22.50 39.51 79.18
C ALA A 2 23.15 38.79 77.99
N SER A 3 23.08 37.46 77.99
CA SER A 3 23.65 36.62 76.94
C SER A 3 22.62 36.42 75.84
N LEU A 4 22.91 36.98 74.66
CA LEU A 4 22.16 36.80 73.44
C LEU A 4 22.53 35.42 72.84
N VAL A 5 21.58 34.47 72.86
CA VAL A 5 21.74 33.17 72.18
C VAL A 5 21.28 33.35 70.74
N LEU A 6 22.25 33.44 69.82
CA LEU A 6 22.02 33.42 68.38
C LEU A 6 21.88 31.97 67.93
N ALA A 7 20.63 31.51 67.75
CA ALA A 7 20.33 30.24 67.10
C ALA A 7 20.48 30.42 65.58
N PHE A 8 21.59 29.95 65.02
CA PHE A 8 21.74 29.80 63.58
C PHE A 8 20.92 28.59 63.13
N GLY A 9 19.70 28.85 62.65
CA GLY A 9 18.95 27.87 61.87
C GLY A 9 19.63 27.71 60.51
N PHE A 10 20.34 26.60 60.32
CA PHE A 10 20.79 26.18 58.99
C PHE A 10 19.55 25.79 58.17
N PHE A 11 19.09 26.71 57.32
CA PHE A 11 18.24 26.36 56.20
C PHE A 11 19.12 25.62 55.19
N ILE A 12 19.23 24.30 55.32
CA ILE A 12 19.68 23.47 54.20
C ILE A 12 18.59 23.61 53.15
N SER A 13 18.80 24.48 52.16
CA SER A 13 17.89 24.61 51.04
C SER A 13 17.83 23.25 50.35
N CYS A 14 16.62 22.69 50.20
CA CYS A 14 16.36 21.39 49.57
C CYS A 14 16.75 21.34 48.07
N THR A 15 17.50 22.31 47.58
CA THR A 15 17.94 22.44 46.20
C THR A 15 19.17 21.59 45.88
N GLY A 16 20.04 21.30 46.86
CA GLY A 16 21.29 20.55 46.63
C GLY A 16 21.15 19.03 46.60
N GLN A 17 20.00 18.49 47.05
CA GLN A 17 19.83 17.04 47.20
C GLN A 17 19.31 16.35 45.92
N ARG A 18 18.78 17.12 44.96
CA ARG A 18 18.20 16.59 43.72
C ARG A 18 19.23 16.19 42.67
N GLU A 19 20.37 16.87 42.60
CA GLU A 19 21.42 16.58 41.60
C GLU A 19 22.20 15.28 41.92
N LEU A 20 22.22 14.86 43.18
CA LEU A 20 22.85 13.62 43.64
C LEU A 20 22.07 12.34 43.31
N LEU A 21 20.80 12.46 42.88
CA LEU A 21 19.95 11.30 42.64
C LEU A 21 20.30 10.60 41.33
N THR A 22 20.62 11.33 40.26
CA THR A 22 20.91 10.73 38.94
C THR A 22 22.21 9.92 38.94
N GLU A 23 23.28 10.44 39.54
CA GLU A 23 24.58 9.77 39.62
C GLU A 23 24.52 8.49 40.48
N ASN A 24 23.76 8.51 41.57
CA ASN A 24 23.59 7.34 42.43
C ASN A 24 22.70 6.27 41.82
N VAL A 25 21.65 6.65 41.07
CA VAL A 25 20.73 5.69 40.46
C VAL A 25 21.47 4.78 39.47
N GLU A 26 22.44 5.29 38.72
CA GLU A 26 23.23 4.50 37.77
C GLU A 26 24.03 3.35 38.43
N GLN A 27 24.49 3.55 39.66
CA GLN A 27 25.32 2.57 40.37
C GLN A 27 24.54 1.69 41.36
N THR A 28 23.30 2.06 41.66
CA THR A 28 22.46 1.34 42.64
C THR A 28 21.95 0.03 42.06
N GLU A 29 21.93 -1.06 42.82
CA GLU A 29 21.39 -2.34 42.34
C GLU A 29 19.89 -2.26 42.04
N THR A 30 19.41 -3.01 41.03
CA THR A 30 17.99 -2.98 40.60
C THR A 30 17.01 -3.30 41.74
N ALA A 31 17.35 -4.26 42.61
CA ALA A 31 16.51 -4.60 43.76
C ALA A 31 16.39 -3.44 44.76
N VAL A 32 17.49 -2.72 44.99
CA VAL A 32 17.53 -1.55 45.87
C VAL A 32 16.72 -0.39 45.27
N LEU A 33 16.82 -0.16 43.94
CA LEU A 33 16.00 0.84 43.25
C LEU A 33 14.50 0.56 43.39
N LEU A 34 14.08 -0.71 43.28
CA LEU A 34 12.68 -1.09 43.45
C LEU A 34 12.19 -0.84 44.88
N GLU A 35 12.98 -1.21 45.89
CA GLU A 35 12.64 -0.97 47.29
C GLU A 35 12.52 0.53 47.59
N GLN A 36 13.49 1.34 47.17
CA GLN A 36 13.48 2.79 47.34
C GLN A 36 12.30 3.45 46.62
N SER A 37 12.02 3.02 45.38
CA SER A 37 10.86 3.47 44.63
C SER A 37 9.55 3.18 45.37
N GLN A 38 9.38 1.95 45.88
CA GLN A 38 8.18 1.55 46.63
C GLN A 38 8.01 2.34 47.92
N GLU A 39 9.09 2.63 48.64
CA GLU A 39 9.05 3.47 49.84
C GLU A 39 8.58 4.90 49.50
N LEU A 40 9.19 5.52 48.49
CA LEU A 40 8.81 6.86 48.04
C LEU A 40 7.35 6.92 47.56
N LEU A 41 6.89 5.92 46.80
CA LEU A 41 5.54 5.87 46.26
C LEU A 41 4.48 5.52 47.31
N ARG A 42 4.86 4.80 48.38
CA ARG A 42 3.98 4.56 49.53
C ARG A 42 3.72 5.85 50.31
N ASP A 43 4.77 6.65 50.49
CA ASP A 43 4.69 7.88 51.26
C ASP A 43 4.08 9.03 50.44
N ASP A 44 4.38 9.08 49.13
CA ASP A 44 3.78 10.00 48.15
C ASP A 44 3.57 9.30 46.79
N PRO A 45 2.33 8.89 46.44
CA PRO A 45 2.03 8.26 45.16
C PRO A 45 2.33 9.12 43.92
N GLY A 46 2.47 10.44 44.10
CA GLY A 46 2.85 11.41 43.06
C GLY A 46 4.37 11.66 42.96
N SER A 47 5.18 10.98 43.79
CA SER A 47 6.62 11.21 43.86
C SER A 47 7.31 11.01 42.51
N ALA A 48 7.82 12.11 41.94
CA ALA A 48 8.54 12.08 40.66
C ALA A 48 9.77 11.16 40.74
N ASP A 49 10.53 11.24 41.84
CA ASP A 49 11.72 10.42 42.08
C ASP A 49 11.36 8.93 42.23
N GLY A 50 10.24 8.63 42.91
CA GLY A 50 9.73 7.26 43.05
C GLY A 50 9.39 6.63 41.70
N HIS A 51 8.67 7.35 40.84
CA HIS A 51 8.34 6.90 39.48
C HIS A 51 9.58 6.83 38.57
N TYR A 52 10.52 7.76 38.69
CA TYR A 52 11.78 7.71 37.95
C TYR A 52 12.59 6.45 38.30
N MET A 53 12.77 6.15 39.59
CA MET A 53 13.46 4.94 40.04
C MET A 53 12.75 3.66 39.59
N ALA A 54 11.42 3.62 39.62
CA ALA A 54 10.64 2.50 39.09
C ALA A 54 10.94 2.27 37.60
N GLY A 55 10.96 3.35 36.80
CA GLY A 55 11.24 3.26 35.38
C GLY A 55 12.68 2.79 35.10
N VAL A 56 13.68 3.30 35.83
CA VAL A 56 15.07 2.83 35.67
C VAL A 56 15.22 1.35 36.06
N ALA A 57 14.55 0.92 37.13
CA ALA A 57 14.57 -0.49 37.53
C ALA A 57 13.90 -1.38 36.47
N ALA A 58 12.76 -0.96 35.92
CA ALA A 58 12.05 -1.68 34.87
C ALA A 58 12.90 -1.79 33.59
N TYR A 59 13.59 -0.71 33.17
CA TYR A 59 14.55 -0.75 32.07
C TYR A 59 15.64 -1.83 32.28
N ARG A 60 16.22 -1.88 33.49
CA ARG A 60 17.28 -2.86 33.80
C ARG A 60 16.77 -4.29 33.81
N GLN A 61 15.55 -4.50 34.30
CA GLN A 61 14.89 -5.80 34.21
C GLN A 61 14.68 -6.19 32.74
N ALA A 62 14.17 -5.30 31.90
CA ALA A 62 14.01 -5.54 30.47
C ALA A 62 15.34 -5.94 29.79
N VAL A 63 16.44 -5.23 30.10
CA VAL A 63 17.78 -5.54 29.55
C VAL A 63 18.29 -6.92 29.97
N ALA A 64 17.99 -7.35 31.21
CA ALA A 64 18.38 -8.65 31.73
C ALA A 64 17.53 -9.82 31.19
N GLU A 65 16.34 -9.52 30.67
CA GLU A 65 15.38 -10.51 30.20
C GLU A 65 15.57 -10.91 28.73
N THR A 66 14.96 -12.03 28.34
CA THR A 66 14.87 -12.44 26.94
C THR A 66 13.75 -11.70 26.21
N ALA A 67 13.89 -11.53 24.89
CA ALA A 67 13.04 -10.63 24.09
C ALA A 67 11.52 -10.78 24.33
N PRO A 68 10.93 -12.00 24.41
CA PRO A 68 9.49 -12.17 24.61
C PRO A 68 8.96 -11.68 25.96
N TYR A 69 9.83 -11.52 26.97
CA TYR A 69 9.44 -11.09 28.31
C TYR A 69 9.80 -9.62 28.59
N ARG A 70 10.37 -8.89 27.62
CA ARG A 70 10.76 -7.48 27.82
C ARG A 70 9.60 -6.52 27.76
N GLN A 71 8.54 -6.85 27.01
CA GLN A 71 7.44 -5.93 26.73
C GLN A 71 6.81 -5.40 28.03
N ASP A 72 6.46 -6.27 28.98
CA ASP A 72 5.86 -5.88 30.27
C ASP A 72 6.74 -4.89 31.03
N PHE A 73 8.06 -5.09 30.99
CA PHE A 73 9.01 -4.18 31.62
C PHE A 73 9.14 -2.85 30.88
N TYR A 74 9.05 -2.85 29.54
CA TYR A 74 9.02 -1.62 28.76
C TYR A 74 7.72 -0.83 28.98
N GLU A 75 6.56 -1.49 29.08
CA GLU A 75 5.29 -0.85 29.43
C GLU A 75 5.35 -0.20 30.82
N LEU A 76 5.90 -0.93 31.80
CA LEU A 76 6.13 -0.40 33.14
C LEU A 76 7.11 0.78 33.12
N MET A 77 8.20 0.68 32.35
CA MET A 77 9.19 1.75 32.19
C MET A 77 8.55 3.02 31.64
N VAL A 78 7.84 2.93 30.50
CA VAL A 78 7.20 4.08 29.84
C VAL A 78 6.16 4.71 30.77
N THR A 79 5.28 3.91 31.36
CA THR A 79 4.25 4.40 32.29
C THR A 79 4.85 5.11 33.50
N SER A 80 5.94 4.58 34.04
CA SER A 80 6.63 5.18 35.19
C SER A 80 7.32 6.48 34.79
N PHE A 81 8.02 6.51 33.65
CA PHE A 81 8.64 7.74 33.15
C PHE A 81 7.61 8.82 32.82
N ASP A 82 6.44 8.49 32.28
CA ASP A 82 5.38 9.47 32.05
C ASP A 82 4.86 10.10 33.35
N LYS A 83 4.67 9.29 34.39
CA LYS A 83 4.29 9.81 35.72
C LYS A 83 5.39 10.67 36.35
N ALA A 84 6.66 10.30 36.16
CA ALA A 84 7.79 11.11 36.62
C ALA A 84 7.85 12.46 35.88
N ARG A 85 7.70 12.46 34.55
CA ARG A 85 7.68 13.66 33.70
C ARG A 85 6.60 14.66 34.11
N GLN A 86 5.40 14.17 34.45
CA GLN A 86 4.29 15.02 34.89
C GLN A 86 4.58 15.79 36.19
N ASN A 87 5.48 15.29 37.03
CA ASN A 87 5.75 15.83 38.36
C ASN A 87 7.13 16.48 38.50
N TYR A 88 8.03 16.31 37.53
CA TYR A 88 9.30 17.03 37.48
C TYR A 88 9.15 18.46 36.94
N ASP A 89 10.06 19.34 37.35
CA ASP A 89 10.30 20.60 36.65
C ASP A 89 10.93 20.30 35.28
N ASN A 90 10.55 21.05 34.24
CA ASN A 90 10.98 20.92 32.86
C ASN A 90 12.51 21.03 32.65
N ARG A 91 13.26 21.40 33.70
CA ARG A 91 14.72 21.53 33.70
C ARG A 91 15.43 20.43 34.51
N SER A 92 14.72 19.39 34.94
CA SER A 92 15.31 18.30 35.72
C SER A 92 16.23 17.43 34.85
N PRO A 93 17.49 17.20 35.24
CA PRO A 93 18.40 16.28 34.54
C PRO A 93 17.86 14.84 34.43
N ALA A 94 16.93 14.45 35.31
CA ALA A 94 16.26 13.16 35.22
C ALA A 94 15.43 13.03 33.94
N LEU A 95 14.87 14.13 33.40
CA LEU A 95 14.10 14.11 32.15
C LEU A 95 14.98 13.68 30.96
N ASP A 96 16.17 14.26 30.85
CA ASP A 96 17.15 13.93 29.80
C ASP A 96 17.60 12.46 29.93
N HIS A 97 17.83 12.01 31.16
CA HIS A 97 18.23 10.64 31.39
C HIS A 97 17.13 9.63 31.05
N MET A 98 15.87 9.88 31.45
CA MET A 98 14.72 9.05 31.05
C MET A 98 14.58 8.96 29.53
N HIS A 99 14.72 10.09 28.83
CA HIS A 99 14.70 10.10 27.37
C HIS A 99 15.85 9.30 26.78
N SER A 100 17.07 9.45 27.30
CA SER A 100 18.24 8.69 26.87
C SER A 100 18.06 7.18 27.05
N LEU A 101 17.51 6.72 28.18
CA LEU A 101 17.25 5.30 28.42
C LEU A 101 16.18 4.75 27.47
N GLN A 102 15.06 5.46 27.30
CA GLN A 102 14.00 5.05 26.38
C GLN A 102 14.48 5.02 24.92
N GLN A 103 15.26 6.02 24.48
CA GLN A 103 15.88 6.04 23.16
C GLN A 103 16.88 4.90 22.97
N THR A 104 17.68 4.61 23.99
CA THR A 104 18.64 3.49 23.98
C THR A 104 17.92 2.16 23.85
N ALA A 105 16.88 1.92 24.65
CA ALA A 105 16.05 0.72 24.57
C ALA A 105 15.44 0.56 23.18
N TRP A 106 14.85 1.63 22.65
CA TRP A 106 14.17 1.61 21.34
C TRP A 106 15.14 1.29 20.21
N SER A 107 16.28 1.98 20.16
CA SER A 107 17.29 1.78 19.12
C SER A 107 17.86 0.36 19.14
N GLN A 108 18.03 -0.23 20.32
CA GLN A 108 18.47 -1.62 20.46
C GLN A 108 17.41 -2.60 19.94
N GLU A 109 16.16 -2.45 20.33
CA GLU A 109 15.07 -3.33 19.89
C GLU A 109 14.80 -3.18 18.39
N PHE A 110 14.79 -1.95 17.87
CA PHE A 110 14.64 -1.69 16.43
C PHE A 110 15.79 -2.29 15.61
N ALA A 111 17.05 -2.10 16.03
CA ALA A 111 18.20 -2.69 15.35
C ALA A 111 18.20 -4.22 15.39
N ARG A 112 17.74 -4.82 16.50
CA ARG A 112 17.58 -6.28 16.61
C ARG A 112 16.50 -6.79 15.67
N ALA A 113 15.35 -6.11 15.59
CA ALA A 113 14.30 -6.46 14.65
C ALA A 113 14.81 -6.44 13.20
N GLN A 114 15.53 -5.40 12.79
CA GLN A 114 16.13 -5.34 11.46
C GLN A 114 17.14 -6.48 11.21
N ALA A 115 17.99 -6.78 12.20
CA ALA A 115 18.98 -7.84 12.08
C ALA A 115 18.32 -9.23 11.92
N THR A 116 17.30 -9.53 12.72
CA THR A 116 16.61 -10.83 12.67
C THR A 116 15.68 -10.98 11.47
N GLN A 117 15.21 -9.89 10.84
CA GLN A 117 14.43 -9.96 9.61
C GLN A 117 15.19 -10.65 8.47
N THR A 118 16.50 -10.41 8.39
CA THR A 118 17.37 -11.02 7.36
C THR A 118 17.83 -12.44 7.70
N ASP A 119 17.53 -12.93 8.91
CA ASP A 119 17.95 -14.24 9.40
C ASP A 119 16.74 -15.18 9.52
N PRO A 120 16.59 -16.15 8.59
CA PRO A 120 15.48 -17.09 8.61
C PRO A 120 15.34 -17.88 9.92
N GLU A 121 16.46 -18.19 10.59
CA GLU A 121 16.47 -18.96 11.84
C GLU A 121 15.97 -18.13 13.03
N ALA A 122 16.08 -16.80 12.95
CA ALA A 122 15.65 -15.85 13.97
C ALA A 122 14.34 -15.12 13.65
N SER A 123 13.68 -15.47 12.54
CA SER A 123 12.45 -14.82 12.03
C SER A 123 11.33 -14.68 13.07
N GLY A 124 11.21 -15.65 14.00
CA GLY A 124 10.22 -15.60 15.09
C GLY A 124 10.46 -14.49 16.13
N LEU A 125 11.67 -13.96 16.23
CA LEU A 125 12.01 -12.86 17.15
C LEU A 125 11.85 -11.47 16.52
N THR A 126 11.76 -11.39 15.19
CA THR A 126 11.63 -10.13 14.45
C THR A 126 10.40 -9.35 14.88
N THR A 127 9.22 -10.00 14.90
CA THR A 127 7.98 -9.37 15.36
C THR A 127 8.08 -8.94 16.83
N VAL A 128 8.69 -9.76 17.69
CA VAL A 128 8.84 -9.49 19.13
C VAL A 128 9.69 -8.23 19.37
N HIS A 129 10.84 -8.12 18.70
CA HIS A 129 11.70 -6.95 18.82
C HIS A 129 11.02 -5.69 18.27
N ALA A 130 10.27 -5.79 17.17
CA ALA A 130 9.53 -4.67 16.62
C ALA A 130 8.35 -4.24 17.54
N GLN A 131 7.67 -5.20 18.18
CA GLN A 131 6.64 -4.94 19.20
C GLN A 131 7.21 -4.28 20.47
N ASN A 132 8.39 -4.71 20.91
CA ASN A 132 9.10 -4.04 21.99
C ASN A 132 9.45 -2.58 21.60
N ALA A 133 9.92 -2.36 20.36
CA ALA A 133 10.25 -1.03 19.88
C ALA A 133 9.01 -0.11 19.80
N ILE A 134 7.86 -0.59 19.31
CA ILE A 134 6.64 0.24 19.24
C ILE A 134 6.08 0.55 20.63
N THR A 135 6.25 -0.36 21.60
CA THR A 135 5.90 -0.09 23.01
C THR A 135 6.68 1.11 23.56
N LEU A 136 7.95 1.22 23.18
CA LEU A 136 8.84 2.31 23.62
C LEU A 136 8.55 3.63 22.92
N TYR A 137 8.16 3.62 21.64
CA TYR A 137 7.73 4.81 20.90
C TYR A 137 6.52 4.47 20.01
N PRO A 138 5.29 4.60 20.54
CA PRO A 138 4.07 4.21 19.82
C PRO A 138 3.83 4.97 18.51
N ASP A 139 4.36 6.18 18.40
CA ASP A 139 4.21 7.03 17.20
C ASP A 139 5.39 6.90 16.22
N SER A 140 6.29 5.93 16.41
CA SER A 140 7.46 5.77 15.54
C SER A 140 7.06 5.25 14.15
N VAL A 141 7.09 6.14 13.16
CA VAL A 141 6.85 5.81 11.75
C VAL A 141 7.73 4.66 11.27
N GLN A 142 9.01 4.64 11.67
CA GLN A 142 9.96 3.60 11.26
C GLN A 142 9.57 2.21 11.78
N VAL A 143 9.07 2.13 13.02
CA VAL A 143 8.64 0.84 13.60
C VAL A 143 7.32 0.39 12.98
N HIS A 144 6.38 1.30 12.75
CA HIS A 144 5.13 1.00 12.04
C HIS A 144 5.38 0.46 10.63
N LEU A 145 6.31 1.07 9.89
CA LEU A 145 6.75 0.58 8.57
C LEU A 145 7.36 -0.82 8.66
N LEU A 146 8.25 -1.05 9.62
CA LEU A 146 8.89 -2.34 9.82
C LEU A 146 7.87 -3.44 10.18
N LEU A 147 6.96 -3.17 11.13
CA LEU A 147 5.89 -4.11 11.49
C LEU A 147 4.99 -4.42 10.30
N SER A 148 4.62 -3.40 9.51
CA SER A 148 3.83 -3.61 8.29
C SER A 148 4.53 -4.55 7.31
N GLU A 149 5.84 -4.38 7.10
CA GLU A 149 6.64 -5.24 6.22
C GLU A 149 6.76 -6.67 6.75
N ILE A 150 7.02 -6.84 8.05
CA ILE A 150 7.07 -8.14 8.72
C ILE A 150 5.76 -8.92 8.52
N TYR A 151 4.61 -8.27 8.76
CA TYR A 151 3.31 -8.92 8.59
C TYR A 151 2.98 -9.18 7.12
N LEU A 152 3.40 -8.31 6.20
CA LEU A 152 3.27 -8.56 4.76
C LEU A 152 4.07 -9.80 4.33
N GLU A 153 5.29 -9.98 4.81
CA GLU A 153 6.12 -11.18 4.56
C GLU A 153 5.46 -12.44 5.12
N GLN A 154 4.80 -12.33 6.28
CA GLN A 154 4.01 -13.39 6.91
C GLN A 154 2.65 -13.63 6.22
N ARG A 155 2.31 -12.83 5.21
CA ARG A 155 1.03 -12.82 4.49
C ARG A 155 -0.18 -12.49 5.37
N ASP A 156 0.05 -11.84 6.51
CA ASP A 156 -0.99 -11.27 7.36
C ASP A 156 -1.29 -9.84 6.90
N LEU A 157 -2.16 -9.73 5.91
CA LEU A 157 -2.48 -8.48 5.24
C LEU A 157 -3.27 -7.52 6.14
N GLU A 158 -4.04 -8.04 7.10
CA GLU A 158 -4.83 -7.23 8.03
C GLU A 158 -3.92 -6.54 9.05
N GLN A 159 -2.98 -7.27 9.65
CA GLN A 159 -1.99 -6.68 10.54
C GLN A 159 -1.04 -5.74 9.79
N ALA A 160 -0.60 -6.11 8.59
CA ALA A 160 0.23 -5.24 7.77
C ALA A 160 -0.44 -3.88 7.50
N ALA A 161 -1.76 -3.89 7.19
CA ALA A 161 -2.53 -2.66 6.99
C ALA A 161 -2.70 -1.89 8.30
N THR A 162 -2.98 -2.57 9.41
CA THR A 162 -3.13 -1.97 10.74
C THR A 162 -1.92 -1.14 11.14
N TYR A 163 -0.70 -1.65 10.94
CA TYR A 163 0.52 -0.92 11.25
C TYR A 163 0.91 0.13 10.21
N LEU A 164 0.50 -0.01 8.96
CA LEU A 164 0.77 1.02 7.94
C LEU A 164 -0.19 2.22 8.03
N PHE A 165 -1.39 2.01 8.57
CA PHE A 165 -2.41 3.06 8.65
C PHE A 165 -1.95 4.31 9.41
N PRO A 166 -1.33 4.22 10.62
CA PRO A 166 -0.78 5.39 11.30
C PRO A 166 0.26 6.16 10.48
N VAL A 167 1.05 5.47 9.64
CA VAL A 167 2.06 6.10 8.77
C VAL A 167 1.42 6.97 7.71
N VAL A 168 0.36 6.51 7.06
CA VAL A 168 -0.35 7.32 6.06
C VAL A 168 -1.18 8.45 6.68
N GLN A 169 -1.43 8.40 8.00
CA GLN A 169 -2.11 9.46 8.76
C GLN A 169 -1.15 10.51 9.35
N SER A 170 0.14 10.19 9.56
CA SER A 170 1.09 11.04 10.30
C SER A 170 1.39 12.38 9.62
N GLY A 171 0.98 12.57 8.37
CA GLY A 171 1.20 13.80 7.61
C GLY A 171 2.55 13.83 6.90
N ASP A 172 3.41 12.84 7.10
CA ASP A 172 4.55 12.54 6.22
C ASP A 172 4.00 12.03 4.89
N ARG A 173 3.53 12.97 4.07
CA ARG A 173 2.97 12.69 2.75
C ARG A 173 4.11 12.20 1.88
N TYR A 174 4.26 10.89 1.80
CA TYR A 174 5.14 10.23 0.85
C TYR A 174 4.29 9.28 0.03
N GLY A 175 4.21 9.51 -1.28
CA GLY A 175 3.28 8.79 -2.16
C GLY A 175 3.44 7.28 -2.07
N ALA A 176 4.68 6.79 -1.90
CA ALA A 176 4.93 5.35 -1.78
C ALA A 176 4.24 4.72 -0.54
N TYR A 177 3.99 5.47 0.54
CA TYR A 177 3.23 4.93 1.68
C TYR A 177 1.74 4.79 1.36
N TYR A 178 1.17 5.75 0.62
CA TYR A 178 -0.20 5.63 0.13
C TYR A 178 -0.35 4.46 -0.85
N GLU A 179 0.61 4.28 -1.77
CA GLU A 179 0.64 3.16 -2.71
C GLU A 179 0.71 1.81 -2.00
N ARG A 180 1.63 1.65 -1.02
CA ARG A 180 1.73 0.42 -0.21
C ARG A 180 0.46 0.14 0.59
N PHE A 181 -0.15 1.15 1.20
CA PHE A 181 -1.38 0.98 1.95
C PHE A 181 -2.55 0.61 1.04
N ALA A 182 -2.66 1.26 -0.11
CA ALA A 182 -3.64 0.93 -1.13
C ALA A 182 -3.49 -0.53 -1.59
N TYR A 183 -2.26 -0.98 -1.85
CA TYR A 183 -1.98 -2.38 -2.19
C TYR A 183 -2.48 -3.36 -1.13
N LEU A 184 -2.20 -3.10 0.16
CA LEU A 184 -2.71 -3.96 1.24
C LEU A 184 -4.24 -4.00 1.27
N GLN A 185 -4.88 -2.85 1.08
CA GLN A 185 -6.34 -2.77 1.04
C GLN A 185 -6.94 -3.51 -0.17
N THR A 186 -6.33 -3.41 -1.36
CA THR A 186 -6.72 -4.21 -2.54
C THR A 186 -6.63 -5.70 -2.24
N ARG A 187 -5.55 -6.14 -1.59
CA ARG A 187 -5.35 -7.55 -1.23
C ARG A 187 -6.30 -8.05 -0.15
N ASN A 188 -6.85 -7.15 0.66
CA ASN A 188 -7.92 -7.42 1.62
C ASN A 188 -9.33 -7.37 1.00
N GLY A 189 -9.46 -7.04 -0.30
CA GLY A 189 -10.75 -6.89 -0.98
C GLY A 189 -11.47 -5.56 -0.70
N ASN A 190 -10.79 -4.61 -0.06
CA ASN A 190 -11.32 -3.28 0.26
C ASN A 190 -11.14 -2.32 -0.93
N TYR A 191 -11.70 -2.68 -2.09
CA TYR A 191 -11.38 -2.03 -3.37
C TYR A 191 -11.72 -0.53 -3.42
N ASP A 192 -12.88 -0.11 -2.91
CA ASP A 192 -13.26 1.31 -2.89
C ASP A 192 -12.26 2.17 -2.10
N GLU A 193 -11.88 1.70 -0.92
CA GLU A 193 -10.93 2.42 -0.06
C GLU A 193 -9.54 2.43 -0.72
N ALA A 194 -9.09 1.27 -1.20
CA ALA A 194 -7.81 1.12 -1.88
C ALA A 194 -7.68 2.06 -3.09
N GLY A 195 -8.72 2.17 -3.92
CA GLY A 195 -8.76 3.10 -5.05
C GLY A 195 -8.52 4.54 -4.61
N SER A 196 -9.16 4.97 -3.52
CA SER A 196 -8.96 6.32 -2.98
C SER A 196 -7.52 6.60 -2.52
N TRP A 197 -6.84 5.58 -1.97
CA TRP A 197 -5.45 5.69 -1.53
C TRP A 197 -4.46 5.70 -2.69
N TYR A 198 -4.71 4.90 -3.73
CA TYR A 198 -3.92 4.99 -4.95
C TYR A 198 -4.02 6.36 -5.62
N LEU A 199 -5.23 6.95 -5.69
CA LEU A 199 -5.42 8.30 -6.22
C LEU A 199 -4.62 9.35 -5.43
N ARG A 200 -4.62 9.26 -4.08
CA ARG A 200 -3.78 10.13 -3.23
C ARG A 200 -2.30 9.94 -3.50
N SER A 201 -1.86 8.71 -3.77
CA SER A 201 -0.47 8.42 -4.16
C SER A 201 -0.10 9.13 -5.47
N ILE A 202 -0.92 8.96 -6.51
CA ILE A 202 -0.74 9.56 -7.83
C ILE A 202 -0.70 11.09 -7.71
N ASP A 203 -1.69 11.69 -7.04
CA ASP A 203 -1.77 13.15 -6.84
C ASP A 203 -0.53 13.69 -6.14
N TRP A 204 -0.07 13.00 -5.09
CA TRP A 204 1.13 13.40 -4.37
C TRP A 204 2.36 13.35 -5.28
N MET A 205 2.55 12.24 -6.01
CA MET A 205 3.71 12.06 -6.90
C MET A 205 3.72 13.09 -8.03
N LYS A 206 2.56 13.41 -8.62
CA LYS A 206 2.43 14.49 -9.62
C LYS A 206 2.77 15.86 -9.03
N SER A 207 2.29 16.14 -7.83
CA SER A 207 2.58 17.42 -7.15
C SER A 207 4.09 17.60 -6.91
N PHE A 208 4.81 16.51 -6.65
CA PHE A 208 6.26 16.50 -6.48
C PHE A 208 7.01 16.66 -7.81
N GLN A 209 6.54 16.00 -8.88
CA GLN A 209 7.09 16.14 -10.24
C GLN A 209 6.97 17.56 -10.78
N SER A 210 5.92 18.30 -10.41
CA SER A 210 5.79 19.72 -10.79
C SER A 210 6.90 20.62 -10.20
N GLN A 211 7.63 20.12 -9.19
CA GLN A 211 8.69 20.85 -8.47
C GLN A 211 10.11 20.37 -8.81
N SER A 212 10.26 19.22 -9.50
CA SER A 212 11.54 18.56 -9.76
C SER A 212 11.46 17.79 -11.07
N LEU A 213 12.35 18.15 -12.01
CA LEU A 213 12.79 17.48 -13.25
C LEU A 213 11.91 16.35 -13.83
N SER A 214 11.71 16.39 -15.15
CA SER A 214 10.96 15.43 -15.97
C SER A 214 11.01 13.98 -15.44
N PRO A 215 9.93 13.18 -15.50
CA PRO A 215 9.94 11.75 -15.13
C PRO A 215 11.06 10.91 -15.76
N ALA A 216 11.67 11.40 -16.84
CA ALA A 216 12.88 10.83 -17.44
C ALA A 216 14.13 10.90 -16.53
N ASP A 217 14.21 11.89 -15.64
CA ASP A 217 15.39 12.21 -14.84
C ASP A 217 15.42 11.48 -13.47
N ASN A 218 14.30 10.84 -13.06
CA ASN A 218 14.24 10.05 -11.83
C ASN A 218 13.50 8.70 -12.02
N PRO A 219 14.21 7.64 -12.42
CA PRO A 219 13.64 6.32 -12.69
C PRO A 219 12.88 5.71 -11.50
N ALA A 220 13.33 5.96 -10.26
CA ALA A 220 12.67 5.41 -9.07
C ALA A 220 11.30 6.05 -8.84
N GLN A 221 11.18 7.36 -9.00
CA GLN A 221 9.89 8.05 -8.90
C GLN A 221 8.95 7.68 -10.05
N ARG A 222 9.49 7.51 -11.26
CA ARG A 222 8.72 7.00 -12.40
C ARG A 222 8.15 5.61 -12.10
N GLY A 223 8.97 4.69 -11.60
CA GLY A 223 8.52 3.34 -11.22
C GLY A 223 7.41 3.35 -10.17
N SER A 224 7.55 4.17 -9.11
CA SER A 224 6.51 4.28 -8.08
C SER A 224 5.20 4.86 -8.61
N LEU A 225 5.26 5.87 -9.49
CA LEU A 225 4.06 6.44 -10.12
C LEU A 225 3.35 5.41 -11.00
N LEU A 226 4.13 4.66 -11.78
CA LEU A 226 3.61 3.57 -12.61
C LEU A 226 2.91 2.49 -11.78
N ASN A 227 3.53 2.07 -10.68
CA ASN A 227 2.94 1.11 -9.76
C ASN A 227 1.63 1.65 -9.17
N ALA A 228 1.59 2.93 -8.79
CA ALA A 228 0.40 3.57 -8.26
C ALA A 228 -0.74 3.61 -9.29
N TYR A 229 -0.46 3.94 -10.56
CA TYR A 229 -1.45 3.89 -11.63
C TYR A 229 -1.97 2.48 -11.87
N HIS A 230 -1.10 1.49 -12.03
CA HIS A 230 -1.54 0.11 -12.24
C HIS A 230 -2.38 -0.41 -11.09
N GLY A 231 -1.93 -0.15 -9.86
CA GLY A 231 -2.67 -0.47 -8.66
C GLY A 231 -4.05 0.18 -8.65
N ALA A 232 -4.14 1.48 -8.98
CA ALA A 232 -5.40 2.21 -9.08
C ALA A 232 -6.33 1.59 -10.13
N ILE A 233 -5.83 1.38 -11.34
CA ILE A 233 -6.60 0.90 -12.50
C ILE A 233 -7.19 -0.48 -12.19
N ASN A 234 -6.36 -1.41 -11.71
CA ASN A 234 -6.81 -2.76 -11.35
C ASN A 234 -7.85 -2.71 -10.23
N THR A 235 -7.54 -1.97 -9.17
CA THR A 235 -8.40 -1.88 -7.99
C THR A 235 -9.75 -1.23 -8.29
N LEU A 236 -9.75 -0.16 -9.09
CA LEU A 236 -10.97 0.52 -9.50
C LEU A 236 -11.80 -0.35 -10.45
N SER A 237 -11.16 -1.12 -11.32
CA SER A 237 -11.86 -2.11 -12.15
C SER A 237 -12.54 -3.19 -11.29
N GLU A 238 -11.84 -3.74 -10.30
CA GLU A 238 -12.41 -4.73 -9.37
C GLU A 238 -13.53 -4.14 -8.49
N ALA A 239 -13.48 -2.83 -8.20
CA ALA A 239 -14.57 -2.11 -7.54
C ALA A 239 -15.78 -1.82 -8.45
N GLY A 240 -15.69 -2.13 -9.76
CA GLY A 240 -16.70 -1.76 -10.76
C GLY A 240 -16.68 -0.27 -11.15
N ASN A 241 -15.65 0.49 -10.74
CA ASN A 241 -15.46 1.88 -11.11
C ASN A 241 -14.65 2.00 -12.42
N THR A 242 -15.18 1.37 -13.47
CA THR A 242 -14.45 1.17 -14.73
C THR A 242 -14.22 2.47 -15.50
N GLU A 243 -15.13 3.44 -15.42
CA GLU A 243 -14.96 4.77 -16.02
C GLU A 243 -13.70 5.48 -15.50
N LEU A 244 -13.49 5.47 -14.18
CA LEU A 244 -12.31 6.09 -13.59
C LEU A 244 -11.04 5.31 -13.91
N ALA A 245 -11.10 3.98 -13.94
CA ALA A 245 -9.98 3.15 -14.37
C ALA A 245 -9.55 3.46 -15.81
N ILE A 246 -10.50 3.59 -16.74
CA ILE A 246 -10.28 4.00 -18.13
C ILE A 246 -9.66 5.40 -18.19
N SER A 247 -10.19 6.35 -17.40
CA SER A 247 -9.65 7.72 -17.34
C SER A 247 -8.19 7.75 -16.87
N LEU A 248 -7.84 6.98 -15.84
CA LEU A 248 -6.46 6.91 -15.33
C LEU A 248 -5.52 6.26 -16.34
N LEU A 249 -6.00 5.24 -17.06
CA LEU A 249 -5.21 4.59 -18.09
C LEU A 249 -4.96 5.51 -19.29
N ASN A 250 -5.96 6.28 -19.73
CA ASN A 250 -5.78 7.32 -20.76
C ASN A 250 -4.72 8.35 -20.34
N GLU A 251 -4.79 8.80 -19.08
CA GLU A 251 -3.79 9.72 -18.54
C GLU A 251 -2.39 9.09 -18.54
N LEU A 252 -2.27 7.84 -18.07
CA LEU A 252 -1.00 7.13 -18.03
C LEU A 252 -0.39 6.92 -19.42
N THR A 253 -1.19 6.49 -20.39
CA THR A 253 -0.78 6.29 -21.78
C THR A 253 -0.31 7.60 -22.41
N THR A 254 -0.98 8.72 -22.12
CA THR A 254 -0.56 10.06 -22.59
C THR A 254 0.74 10.53 -21.94
N ALA A 255 0.95 10.18 -20.66
CA ALA A 255 2.13 10.60 -19.90
C ALA A 255 3.39 9.77 -20.19
N MET A 256 3.24 8.56 -20.72
CA MET A 256 4.35 7.66 -21.05
C MET A 256 4.70 7.79 -22.53
N ASP A 257 5.94 8.22 -22.81
CA ASP A 257 6.49 8.37 -24.16
C ASP A 257 6.15 7.15 -25.06
N GLU A 258 5.71 7.41 -26.30
CA GLU A 258 5.00 6.50 -27.22
C GLU A 258 5.80 5.26 -27.67
N ALA A 259 7.08 5.14 -27.32
CA ALA A 259 7.97 4.12 -27.85
C ALA A 259 8.47 3.16 -26.77
N GLY A 260 7.70 2.10 -26.49
CA GLY A 260 8.22 0.92 -25.78
C GLY A 260 7.20 -0.18 -25.48
N PRO A 261 7.67 -1.41 -25.16
CA PRO A 261 6.80 -2.57 -24.85
C PRO A 261 5.81 -2.33 -23.70
N TYR A 262 6.13 -1.39 -22.82
CA TYR A 262 5.28 -1.01 -21.70
C TYR A 262 4.06 -0.21 -22.15
N HIS A 263 4.19 0.61 -23.20
CA HIS A 263 3.09 1.33 -23.81
C HIS A 263 2.10 0.35 -24.45
N GLU A 264 2.59 -0.65 -25.19
CA GLU A 264 1.78 -1.72 -25.77
C GLU A 264 0.98 -2.48 -24.70
N MET A 265 1.62 -2.87 -23.59
CA MET A 265 0.96 -3.54 -22.46
C MET A 265 -0.17 -2.68 -21.85
N LEU A 266 0.08 -1.39 -21.64
CA LEU A 266 -0.91 -0.47 -21.10
C LEU A 266 -2.12 -0.34 -22.02
N ILE A 267 -1.89 -0.31 -23.32
CA ILE A 267 -3.00 -0.18 -24.25
C ILE A 267 -3.78 -1.51 -24.40
N VAL A 268 -3.12 -2.67 -24.37
CA VAL A 268 -3.84 -3.96 -24.29
C VAL A 268 -4.73 -4.02 -23.05
N GLN A 269 -4.22 -3.56 -21.90
CA GLN A 269 -5.01 -3.42 -20.68
C GLN A 269 -6.21 -2.47 -20.87
N HIS A 270 -6.05 -1.43 -21.68
CA HIS A 270 -7.10 -0.46 -21.99
C HIS A 270 -8.26 -1.09 -22.77
N LEU A 271 -7.92 -1.85 -23.81
CA LEU A 271 -8.89 -2.56 -24.62
C LEU A 271 -9.68 -3.58 -23.78
N TYR A 272 -8.99 -4.33 -22.93
CA TYR A 272 -9.60 -5.28 -22.01
C TYR A 272 -10.58 -4.63 -21.03
N LEU A 273 -10.19 -3.50 -20.43
CA LEU A 273 -11.05 -2.78 -19.49
C LEU A 273 -12.27 -2.17 -20.15
N ILE A 274 -12.10 -1.58 -21.34
CA ILE A 274 -13.23 -1.06 -22.14
C ILE A 274 -14.21 -2.19 -22.45
N ARG A 275 -13.70 -3.34 -22.90
CA ARG A 275 -14.53 -4.51 -23.18
C ARG A 275 -15.29 -4.94 -21.92
N ASN A 276 -14.59 -5.18 -20.81
CA ASN A 276 -15.23 -5.64 -19.59
C ASN A 276 -16.24 -4.64 -19.05
N ALA A 277 -15.98 -3.33 -19.15
CA ALA A 277 -16.94 -2.29 -18.79
C ALA A 277 -18.26 -2.47 -19.55
N ALA A 278 -18.18 -2.71 -20.86
CA ALA A 278 -19.36 -2.94 -21.69
C ALA A 278 -20.08 -4.25 -21.34
N LEU A 279 -19.33 -5.29 -21.00
CA LEU A 279 -19.87 -6.61 -20.68
C LEU A 279 -20.49 -6.70 -19.27
N ASP A 280 -19.88 -6.08 -18.25
CA ASP A 280 -20.33 -6.13 -16.86
C ASP A 280 -21.63 -5.37 -16.61
N THR A 281 -22.00 -4.43 -17.50
CA THR A 281 -23.34 -3.86 -17.56
C THR A 281 -24.44 -4.86 -17.95
N TYR A 282 -24.20 -6.18 -17.83
CA TYR A 282 -25.10 -7.30 -18.15
C TYR A 282 -26.53 -7.16 -17.63
N THR A 283 -26.76 -6.48 -16.51
CA THR A 283 -28.13 -6.23 -15.99
C THR A 283 -28.89 -5.13 -16.73
N GLU A 284 -28.18 -4.25 -17.45
CA GLU A 284 -28.70 -3.11 -18.24
C GLU A 284 -27.97 -3.01 -19.59
N PHE A 285 -27.65 -4.15 -20.21
CA PHE A 285 -26.84 -4.18 -21.42
C PHE A 285 -27.55 -3.35 -22.51
N SER A 286 -26.94 -2.22 -22.86
CA SER A 286 -27.51 -1.28 -23.82
C SER A 286 -26.61 -1.23 -25.03
N ALA A 287 -27.20 -1.30 -26.23
CA ALA A 287 -26.48 -1.17 -27.48
C ALA A 287 -25.50 0.04 -27.50
N PRO A 288 -25.83 1.21 -26.91
CA PRO A 288 -24.90 2.32 -26.79
C PRO A 288 -23.58 1.99 -26.09
N ALA A 289 -23.59 1.22 -25.00
CA ALA A 289 -22.35 0.91 -24.26
C ALA A 289 -21.37 0.06 -25.10
N VAL A 290 -21.89 -0.88 -25.89
CA VAL A 290 -21.08 -1.68 -26.81
C VAL A 290 -20.56 -0.83 -27.97
N GLU A 291 -21.40 0.07 -28.50
CA GLU A 291 -21.00 1.00 -29.57
C GLU A 291 -19.91 1.97 -29.10
N ASP A 292 -20.02 2.50 -27.88
CA ASP A 292 -19.02 3.38 -27.26
C ASP A 292 -17.70 2.63 -27.00
N ALA A 293 -17.77 1.38 -26.52
CA ALA A 293 -16.60 0.53 -26.35
C ALA A 293 -15.87 0.30 -27.67
N MET A 294 -16.62 0.04 -28.74
CA MET A 294 -16.05 -0.13 -30.07
C MET A 294 -15.46 1.13 -30.65
N TYR A 295 -16.14 2.26 -30.49
CA TYR A 295 -15.59 3.54 -30.90
C TYR A 295 -14.25 3.82 -30.19
N SER A 296 -14.17 3.48 -28.91
CA SER A 296 -12.95 3.62 -28.12
C SER A 296 -11.83 2.68 -28.61
N ILE A 297 -12.12 1.39 -28.83
CA ILE A 297 -11.17 0.42 -29.40
C ILE A 297 -10.65 0.93 -30.74
N ARG A 298 -11.54 1.41 -31.61
CA ARG A 298 -11.19 1.94 -32.93
C ARG A 298 -10.23 3.12 -32.82
N LEU A 299 -10.58 4.13 -32.03
CA LEU A 299 -9.72 5.30 -31.80
C LEU A 299 -8.34 4.88 -31.29
N SER A 300 -8.27 3.92 -30.36
CA SER A 300 -7.01 3.39 -29.87
C SER A 300 -6.19 2.72 -30.98
N THR A 301 -6.80 1.86 -31.81
CA THR A 301 -6.09 1.21 -32.93
C THR A 301 -5.71 2.14 -34.08
N GLU A 302 -6.42 3.27 -34.24
CA GLU A 302 -6.08 4.32 -35.19
C GLU A 302 -4.86 5.13 -34.68
N ALA A 303 -4.82 5.43 -33.39
CA ALA A 303 -3.68 6.08 -32.74
C ALA A 303 -2.44 5.18 -32.70
N TYR A 304 -2.65 3.87 -32.51
CA TYR A 304 -1.60 2.87 -32.29
C TYR A 304 -1.81 1.63 -33.18
N PRO A 305 -1.34 1.66 -34.44
CA PRO A 305 -1.57 0.60 -35.42
C PRO A 305 -1.04 -0.79 -35.03
N GLU A 306 -0.06 -0.86 -34.15
CA GLU A 306 0.48 -2.10 -33.58
C GLU A 306 -0.53 -2.88 -32.73
N LEU A 307 -1.63 -2.23 -32.31
CA LEU A 307 -2.69 -2.87 -31.52
C LEU A 307 -3.70 -3.66 -32.31
N ARG A 308 -3.70 -3.49 -33.64
CA ARG A 308 -4.65 -4.13 -34.54
C ARG A 308 -4.80 -5.64 -34.26
N PRO A 309 -3.72 -6.40 -34.01
CA PRO A 309 -3.82 -7.78 -33.56
C PRO A 309 -4.69 -8.02 -32.33
N PHE A 310 -4.50 -7.23 -31.28
CA PHE A 310 -5.20 -7.41 -30.01
C PHE A 310 -6.65 -6.96 -30.10
N ALA A 311 -6.92 -5.87 -30.82
CA ALA A 311 -8.26 -5.35 -31.01
C ALA A 311 -9.19 -6.31 -31.77
N ALA A 312 -8.66 -7.16 -32.66
CA ALA A 312 -9.46 -8.13 -33.42
C ALA A 312 -10.25 -9.08 -32.50
N ASN A 313 -9.61 -9.59 -31.44
CA ASN A 313 -10.24 -10.46 -30.45
C ASN A 313 -11.33 -9.71 -29.65
N GLU A 314 -11.05 -8.48 -29.26
CA GLU A 314 -12.00 -7.65 -28.51
C GLU A 314 -13.26 -7.35 -29.33
N TYR A 315 -13.12 -7.09 -30.64
CA TYR A 315 -14.27 -6.93 -31.55
C TYR A 315 -15.09 -8.20 -31.71
N ILE A 316 -14.46 -9.39 -31.77
CA ILE A 316 -15.19 -10.66 -31.79
C ILE A 316 -16.00 -10.84 -30.50
N ASP A 317 -15.39 -10.55 -29.35
CA ASP A 317 -16.04 -10.74 -28.07
C ASP A 317 -17.23 -9.78 -27.89
N LEU A 318 -17.07 -8.51 -28.29
CA LEU A 318 -18.17 -7.53 -28.29
C LEU A 318 -19.29 -7.92 -29.29
N ALA A 319 -18.93 -8.43 -30.48
CA ALA A 319 -19.91 -8.92 -31.44
C ALA A 319 -20.70 -10.12 -30.90
N SER A 320 -20.01 -11.06 -30.26
CA SER A 320 -20.64 -12.25 -29.66
C SER A 320 -21.58 -11.86 -28.53
N ALA A 321 -21.14 -10.99 -27.62
CA ALA A 321 -21.97 -10.51 -26.53
C ALA A 321 -23.20 -9.71 -27.00
N TYR A 322 -23.06 -8.91 -28.07
CA TYR A 322 -24.18 -8.20 -28.67
C TYR A 322 -25.20 -9.17 -29.29
N ILE A 323 -24.73 -10.24 -29.95
CA ILE A 323 -25.60 -11.29 -30.51
C ILE A 323 -26.36 -12.00 -29.38
N ASP A 324 -25.67 -12.39 -28.31
CA ASP A 324 -26.27 -13.07 -27.16
C ASP A 324 -27.36 -12.20 -26.52
N LEU A 325 -27.05 -10.92 -26.24
CA LEU A 325 -28.03 -9.96 -25.72
C LEU A 325 -29.28 -9.88 -26.59
N GLN A 326 -29.09 -9.66 -27.88
CA GLN A 326 -30.21 -9.48 -28.80
C GLN A 326 -31.04 -10.77 -28.90
N THR A 327 -30.43 -11.94 -28.71
CA THR A 327 -31.11 -13.25 -28.69
C THR A 327 -31.96 -13.42 -27.44
N GLU A 328 -31.49 -12.94 -26.30
CA GLU A 328 -32.29 -12.90 -25.06
C GLU A 328 -33.45 -11.89 -25.15
N LEU A 329 -33.24 -10.73 -25.80
CA LEU A 329 -34.24 -9.68 -25.93
C LEU A 329 -35.31 -9.96 -27.01
N ASN A 330 -34.98 -10.74 -28.04
CA ASN A 330 -35.88 -11.05 -29.16
C ASN A 330 -35.87 -12.54 -29.47
N ASP A 331 -37.02 -13.19 -29.31
CA ASP A 331 -37.30 -14.62 -29.52
C ASP A 331 -37.08 -15.14 -30.98
N SER A 332 -36.29 -14.47 -31.84
CA SER A 332 -36.01 -14.99 -33.20
C SER A 332 -34.75 -14.45 -33.87
N TYR A 333 -33.89 -15.39 -34.29
CA TYR A 333 -33.09 -15.60 -35.52
C TYR A 333 -32.69 -14.44 -36.50
N GLN A 334 -33.18 -13.20 -36.39
CA GLN A 334 -32.81 -12.09 -37.32
C GLN A 334 -31.67 -11.20 -36.81
N ILE A 335 -31.03 -11.58 -35.71
CA ILE A 335 -30.08 -10.76 -34.97
C ILE A 335 -28.72 -10.66 -35.66
N SER A 336 -28.29 -11.71 -36.37
CA SER A 336 -27.10 -11.68 -37.21
C SER A 336 -27.22 -10.72 -38.42
N GLN A 337 -28.42 -10.19 -38.68
CA GLN A 337 -28.67 -9.13 -39.68
C GLN A 337 -28.72 -7.72 -39.07
N SER A 338 -28.48 -7.59 -37.77
CA SER A 338 -28.24 -6.29 -37.15
C SER A 338 -27.09 -5.60 -37.89
N GLN A 339 -27.36 -4.39 -38.40
CA GLN A 339 -26.34 -3.56 -39.05
C GLN A 339 -25.14 -3.34 -38.12
N THR A 340 -25.41 -3.21 -36.82
CA THR A 340 -24.40 -3.06 -35.76
C THR A 340 -23.51 -4.31 -35.67
N VAL A 341 -24.08 -5.51 -35.53
CA VAL A 341 -23.30 -6.77 -35.53
C VAL A 341 -22.49 -6.94 -36.81
N GLY A 342 -23.07 -6.59 -37.96
CA GLY A 342 -22.38 -6.62 -39.24
C GLY A 342 -21.12 -5.75 -39.25
N LEU A 343 -21.23 -4.50 -38.79
CA LEU A 343 -20.09 -3.58 -38.65
C LEU A 343 -19.01 -4.14 -37.72
N PHE A 344 -19.42 -4.78 -36.63
CA PHE A 344 -18.49 -5.30 -35.62
C PHE A 344 -17.63 -6.43 -36.20
N LEU A 345 -18.29 -7.36 -36.90
CA LEU A 345 -17.63 -8.47 -37.57
C LEU A 345 -16.81 -8.02 -38.79
N GLU A 346 -17.20 -6.93 -39.47
CA GLU A 346 -16.39 -6.33 -40.54
C GLU A 346 -15.09 -5.73 -40.01
N GLU A 347 -15.13 -4.97 -38.91
CA GLU A 347 -13.94 -4.43 -38.25
C GLU A 347 -13.03 -5.56 -37.75
N ALA A 348 -13.59 -6.60 -37.09
CA ALA A 348 -12.81 -7.77 -36.66
C ALA A 348 -12.08 -8.43 -37.85
N ARG A 349 -12.77 -8.68 -38.97
CA ARG A 349 -12.17 -9.24 -40.19
C ARG A 349 -11.09 -8.33 -40.78
N TYR A 350 -11.30 -7.02 -40.78
CA TYR A 350 -10.30 -6.06 -41.24
C TYR A 350 -8.98 -6.21 -40.47
N TYR A 351 -9.04 -6.34 -39.15
CA TYR A 351 -7.85 -6.51 -38.32
C TYR A 351 -7.19 -7.88 -38.44
N TYR A 352 -7.95 -8.98 -38.49
CA TYR A 352 -7.37 -10.30 -38.74
C TYR A 352 -6.73 -10.40 -40.12
N GLN A 353 -7.34 -9.81 -41.15
CA GLN A 353 -6.74 -9.77 -42.48
C GLN A 353 -5.40 -9.02 -42.45
N ALA A 354 -5.32 -7.87 -41.76
CA ALA A 354 -4.06 -7.15 -41.60
C ALA A 354 -2.99 -7.99 -40.89
N MET A 355 -3.38 -8.83 -39.92
CA MET A 355 -2.44 -9.76 -39.27
C MET A 355 -1.97 -10.86 -40.23
N LEU A 356 -2.87 -11.45 -41.01
CA LEU A 356 -2.53 -12.47 -42.01
C LEU A 356 -1.66 -11.91 -43.14
N ASP A 357 -1.88 -10.66 -43.55
CA ASP A 357 -1.03 -9.98 -44.54
C ASP A 357 0.42 -9.85 -44.03
N ALA A 358 0.60 -9.61 -42.72
CA ALA A 358 1.91 -9.56 -42.08
C ALA A 358 2.48 -10.97 -41.78
N PHE A 359 1.62 -11.91 -41.39
CA PHE A 359 1.96 -13.26 -40.94
C PHE A 359 0.97 -14.30 -41.53
N PRO A 360 1.18 -14.76 -42.78
CA PRO A 360 0.20 -15.58 -43.51
C PRO A 360 -0.20 -16.93 -42.90
N GLY A 361 0.49 -17.38 -41.84
CA GLY A 361 0.18 -18.63 -41.13
C GLY A 361 -0.14 -18.42 -39.65
N ASN A 362 -0.56 -17.21 -39.25
CA ASN A 362 -0.95 -16.95 -37.88
C ASN A 362 -2.27 -17.69 -37.56
N GLU A 363 -2.19 -18.76 -36.76
CA GLU A 363 -3.33 -19.62 -36.43
C GLU A 363 -4.47 -18.85 -35.77
N GLU A 364 -4.16 -17.92 -34.86
CA GLU A 364 -5.14 -17.10 -34.15
C GLU A 364 -5.97 -16.26 -35.12
N ALA A 365 -5.33 -15.63 -36.11
CA ALA A 365 -6.04 -14.85 -37.12
C ALA A 365 -6.87 -15.71 -38.08
N LEU A 366 -6.40 -16.91 -38.43
CA LEU A 366 -7.17 -17.85 -39.23
C LEU A 366 -8.43 -18.33 -38.49
N TYR A 367 -8.30 -18.68 -37.20
CA TYR A 367 -9.44 -19.03 -36.35
C TYR A 367 -10.40 -17.85 -36.16
N GLY A 368 -9.88 -16.64 -35.93
CA GLY A 368 -10.67 -15.42 -35.82
C GLY A 368 -11.48 -15.13 -37.09
N MET A 369 -10.86 -15.22 -38.26
CA MET A 369 -11.57 -15.11 -39.55
C MET A 369 -12.68 -16.14 -39.67
N ALA A 370 -12.41 -17.41 -39.37
CA ALA A 370 -13.43 -18.45 -39.38
C ALA A 370 -14.59 -18.16 -38.41
N ALA A 371 -14.29 -17.71 -37.18
CA ALA A 371 -15.28 -17.35 -36.19
C ALA A 371 -16.19 -16.20 -36.66
N THR A 372 -15.63 -15.14 -37.26
CA THR A 372 -16.44 -14.02 -37.77
C THR A 372 -17.39 -14.44 -38.90
N TYR A 373 -16.97 -15.34 -39.80
CA TYR A 373 -17.84 -15.86 -40.86
C TYR A 373 -18.92 -16.79 -40.31
N ASN A 374 -18.57 -17.62 -39.34
CA ASN A 374 -19.51 -18.50 -38.66
C ASN A 374 -20.61 -17.70 -37.93
N LEU A 375 -20.25 -16.61 -37.25
CA LEU A 375 -21.21 -15.71 -36.58
C LEU A 375 -22.17 -15.01 -37.57
N THR A 376 -21.75 -14.80 -38.82
CA THR A 376 -22.65 -14.31 -39.90
C THR A 376 -23.45 -15.42 -40.60
N GLY A 377 -23.28 -16.69 -40.21
CA GLY A 377 -23.93 -17.84 -40.84
C GLY A 377 -23.29 -18.28 -42.18
N ASN A 378 -22.10 -17.78 -42.52
CA ASN A 378 -21.39 -18.14 -43.74
C ASN A 378 -20.44 -19.32 -43.48
N THR A 379 -21.02 -20.50 -43.28
CA THR A 379 -20.31 -21.72 -42.87
C THR A 379 -19.24 -22.15 -43.87
N ASP A 380 -19.50 -22.03 -45.17
CA ASP A 380 -18.57 -22.44 -46.22
C ASP A 380 -17.26 -21.63 -46.17
N GLN A 381 -17.36 -20.31 -45.92
CA GLN A 381 -16.17 -19.47 -45.73
C GLN A 381 -15.47 -19.78 -44.42
N ALA A 382 -16.22 -20.05 -43.35
CA ALA A 382 -15.63 -20.43 -42.06
C ALA A 382 -14.80 -21.72 -42.18
N GLU A 383 -15.33 -22.77 -42.84
CA GLU A 383 -14.62 -24.02 -43.09
C GLU A 383 -13.37 -23.80 -43.95
N ALA A 384 -13.45 -23.00 -45.01
CA ALA A 384 -12.30 -22.69 -45.86
C ALA A 384 -11.16 -21.96 -45.12
N TRP A 385 -11.45 -21.17 -44.07
CA TRP A 385 -10.43 -20.59 -43.21
C TRP A 385 -9.86 -21.59 -42.20
N LEU A 386 -10.68 -22.49 -41.66
CA LEU A 386 -10.22 -23.54 -40.75
C LEU A 386 -9.30 -24.56 -41.45
N GLU A 387 -9.56 -24.89 -42.70
CA GLU A 387 -8.70 -25.77 -43.51
C GLU A 387 -7.28 -25.21 -43.67
N GLN A 388 -7.11 -23.89 -43.65
CA GLN A 388 -5.79 -23.25 -43.72
C GLN A 388 -4.97 -23.39 -42.44
N VAL A 389 -5.60 -23.71 -41.30
CA VAL A 389 -4.91 -23.90 -40.02
C VAL A 389 -4.16 -25.24 -39.98
N ASN A 390 -4.71 -26.28 -40.60
CA ASN A 390 -4.11 -27.62 -40.68
C ASN A 390 -4.09 -28.13 -42.15
N PRO A 391 -3.20 -27.59 -42.99
CA PRO A 391 -3.18 -27.86 -44.44
C PRO A 391 -2.72 -29.26 -44.84
#